data_AF-A0A9D5UAG8-F1
#
_entry.id   AF-A0A9D5UAG8-F1
#
_cell.length_a   1.000
_cell.length_b   1.000
_cell.length_c   1.000
_cell.angle_alpha   90.00
_cell.angle_beta   90.00
_cell.angle_gamma   90.00
#
_symmetry.space_group_name_H-M   'P 1'
#
loop_
_entity.id
_entity.type
_entity.pdbx_description
1 polymer ?
#
loop_
_entity_poly.entity_id
_entity_poly.type
_entity_poly.pdbx_seq_one_letter_code
_entity_poly.pdbx_strand_id
1 'polypeptide(L)'
;MTHEPQDLRNINVGRGTGFTVALYVRDRLALPVADDVPTLAPRIAVEALPGDEAAALAAEWREWWNRLTEVPTGRVVRPAPERLATVFDTVVDEARAWEEETVRPNFFFSEADLPAGYVLEPVGDPDIPVVYDVELVPVDGAWHRDLGPHRLLVSVRTWEDPAAMDALLRPRIERLQSRVGAAPRTAAQVWHLTVDGQAFTVNDRPHDPGVYDFSWTNGPIEGYGFTIGTSPRQPLGEDVLRKEIRDFVEGYEP
;
A
#
# COMPACT_ATOMS: atom_id res chain seq x y z
N MET A 1 -36.12 15.02 4.66
CA MET A 1 -35.25 13.84 4.47
C MET A 1 -33.83 14.35 4.52
N THR A 2 -33.18 14.15 5.66
CA THR A 2 -31.77 14.46 5.87
C THR A 2 -30.95 13.42 5.12
N HIS A 3 -30.31 13.81 4.03
CA HIS A 3 -29.28 12.99 3.41
C HIS A 3 -28.07 13.01 4.34
N GLU A 4 -27.86 11.92 5.07
CA GLU A 4 -26.58 11.67 5.71
C GLU A 4 -25.53 11.50 4.61
N PRO A 5 -24.38 12.21 4.69
CA PRO A 5 -23.30 12.04 3.73
C PRO A 5 -22.78 10.60 3.82
N GLN A 6 -22.94 9.83 2.74
CA GLN A 6 -22.45 8.47 2.66
C GLN A 6 -20.92 8.49 2.61
N ASP A 7 -20.32 7.69 3.48
CA ASP A 7 -18.95 7.86 3.92
C ASP A 7 -17.96 7.17 2.97
N LEU A 8 -17.29 7.96 2.13
CA LEU A 8 -16.10 7.56 1.35
C LEU A 8 -14.89 7.13 2.22
N ARG A 9 -15.03 7.03 3.55
CA ARG A 9 -13.92 7.01 4.54
C ARG A 9 -12.90 5.88 4.43
N ASN A 10 -13.13 4.89 3.57
CA ASN A 10 -12.40 3.63 3.58
C ASN A 10 -11.67 3.32 2.26
N ILE A 11 -11.86 4.12 1.19
CA ILE A 11 -11.10 3.98 -0.05
C ILE A 11 -10.31 5.27 -0.30
N ASN A 12 -8.99 5.19 -0.20
CA ASN A 12 -8.12 6.29 -0.56
C ASN A 12 -7.77 6.18 -2.03
N VAL A 13 -7.98 7.24 -2.78
CA VAL A 13 -7.60 7.29 -4.20
C VAL A 13 -6.51 8.33 -4.36
N GLY A 14 -5.41 7.92 -4.99
CA GLY A 14 -4.25 8.77 -5.20
C GLY A 14 -3.63 8.56 -6.56
N ARG A 15 -2.66 9.41 -6.89
CA ARG A 15 -1.83 9.23 -8.07
C ARG A 15 -0.77 8.16 -7.81
N GLY A 16 -0.58 7.26 -8.76
CA GLY A 16 0.51 6.30 -8.76
C GLY A 16 1.83 6.91 -9.20
N THR A 17 2.23 8.09 -8.69
CA THR A 17 3.34 8.90 -9.24
C THR A 17 4.64 8.11 -9.41
N GLY A 18 5.00 7.26 -8.44
CA GLY A 18 6.17 6.39 -8.58
C GLY A 18 6.09 5.45 -9.78
N PHE A 19 4.93 4.83 -9.99
CA PHE A 19 4.65 3.97 -11.14
C PHE A 19 4.56 4.75 -12.45
N THR A 20 3.92 5.92 -12.46
CA THR A 20 3.84 6.79 -13.65
C THR A 20 5.23 7.20 -14.11
N VAL A 21 6.13 7.61 -13.20
CA VAL A 21 7.52 7.94 -13.55
C VAL A 21 8.26 6.72 -14.11
N ALA A 22 8.06 5.54 -13.53
CA ALA A 22 8.66 4.32 -14.07
C ALA A 22 8.17 4.01 -15.50
N LEU A 23 6.85 4.09 -15.74
CA LEU A 23 6.28 3.92 -17.08
C LEU A 23 6.78 4.99 -18.06
N TYR A 24 7.00 6.22 -17.59
CA TYR A 24 7.57 7.30 -18.39
C TYR A 24 8.96 6.93 -18.87
N VAL A 25 9.84 6.47 -17.97
CA VAL A 25 11.19 5.99 -18.34
C VAL A 25 11.10 4.84 -19.34
N ARG A 26 10.22 3.86 -19.10
CA ARG A 26 10.04 2.69 -19.98
C ARG A 26 9.68 3.09 -21.41
N ASP A 27 8.65 3.92 -21.55
CA ASP A 27 8.08 4.29 -22.84
C ASP A 27 9.00 5.29 -23.55
N ARG A 28 9.60 6.23 -22.81
CA ARG A 28 10.57 7.21 -23.32
C ARG A 28 11.74 6.51 -23.98
N LEU A 29 12.31 5.48 -23.33
CA LEU A 29 13.49 4.77 -23.82
C LEU A 29 13.18 3.56 -24.71
N ALA A 30 11.89 3.26 -24.94
CA ALA A 30 11.41 2.07 -25.63
C ALA A 30 12.04 0.77 -25.07
N LEU A 31 12.08 0.65 -23.73
CA LEU A 31 12.72 -0.50 -23.08
C LEU A 31 12.00 -1.81 -23.46
N PRO A 32 12.72 -2.87 -23.87
CA PRO A 32 12.15 -4.15 -24.26
C PRO A 32 11.77 -4.97 -23.02
N VAL A 33 10.75 -4.51 -22.29
CA VAL A 33 10.17 -5.24 -21.16
C VAL A 33 8.91 -5.95 -21.62
N ALA A 34 8.87 -7.27 -21.45
CA ALA A 34 7.65 -8.06 -21.61
C ALA A 34 6.83 -7.92 -20.33
N ASP A 35 6.12 -6.81 -20.19
CA ASP A 35 5.22 -6.55 -19.06
C ASP A 35 3.77 -6.52 -19.54
N ASP A 36 2.86 -6.96 -18.68
CA ASP A 36 1.41 -6.95 -18.91
C ASP A 36 0.80 -5.54 -18.80
N VAL A 37 1.64 -4.55 -18.47
CA VAL A 37 1.26 -3.15 -18.27
C VAL A 37 1.23 -2.41 -19.62
N PRO A 38 0.08 -1.84 -20.04
CA PRO A 38 -0.04 -1.10 -21.30
C PRO A 38 0.87 0.15 -21.35
N THR A 39 1.04 0.70 -22.55
CA THR A 39 1.78 1.96 -22.78
C THR A 39 1.05 3.15 -22.18
N LEU A 40 1.79 4.21 -21.86
CA LEU A 40 1.23 5.48 -21.43
C LEU A 40 0.26 6.07 -22.46
N ALA A 41 -0.82 6.64 -21.95
CA ALA A 41 -1.84 7.34 -22.71
C ALA A 41 -2.13 8.70 -22.03
N PRO A 42 -1.92 9.84 -22.73
CA PRO A 42 -1.41 9.99 -24.09
C PRO A 42 0.02 9.43 -24.31
N ARG A 43 0.33 9.10 -25.57
CA ARG A 43 1.69 8.65 -25.91
C ARG A 43 2.68 9.80 -25.76
N ILE A 44 3.84 9.49 -25.18
CA ILE A 44 4.95 10.42 -25.00
C ILE A 44 5.96 10.32 -26.15
N ALA A 45 6.88 11.29 -26.25
CA ALA A 45 7.98 11.23 -27.21
C ALA A 45 8.91 10.05 -26.90
N VAL A 46 9.46 9.40 -27.92
CA VAL A 46 10.35 8.23 -27.76
C VAL A 46 11.78 8.62 -28.17
N GLU A 47 12.73 8.29 -27.30
CA GLU A 47 14.19 8.35 -27.45
C GLU A 47 14.77 6.95 -27.23
N ALA A 48 14.61 6.09 -28.24
CA ALA A 48 15.02 4.70 -28.14
C ALA A 48 16.55 4.57 -27.97
N LEU A 49 16.94 3.69 -27.04
CA LEU A 49 18.33 3.32 -26.84
C LEU A 49 18.78 2.20 -27.78
N PRO A 50 20.09 2.05 -28.03
CA PRO A 50 20.65 0.86 -28.68
C PRO A 50 20.20 -0.42 -27.97
N GLY A 51 19.99 -1.50 -28.73
CA GLY A 51 19.30 -2.69 -28.22
C GLY A 51 19.98 -3.40 -27.04
N ASP A 52 21.31 -3.39 -26.98
CA ASP A 52 22.10 -3.94 -25.87
C ASP A 52 21.98 -3.07 -24.60
N GLU A 53 22.06 -1.75 -24.76
CA GLU A 53 21.87 -0.78 -23.68
C GLU A 53 20.43 -0.80 -23.14
N ALA A 54 19.45 -0.83 -24.04
CA ALA A 54 18.03 -0.93 -23.71
C ALA A 54 17.72 -2.24 -22.96
N ALA A 55 18.32 -3.37 -23.35
CA ALA A 55 18.13 -4.64 -22.67
C ALA A 55 18.72 -4.65 -21.24
N ALA A 56 19.88 -4.00 -21.04
CA ALA A 56 20.47 -3.86 -19.71
C ALA A 56 19.59 -2.99 -18.80
N LEU A 57 19.16 -1.81 -19.28
CA LEU A 57 18.27 -0.92 -18.54
C LEU A 57 16.89 -1.53 -18.30
N ALA A 58 16.39 -2.36 -19.21
CA ALA A 58 15.12 -3.08 -19.03
C ALA A 58 15.16 -4.04 -17.82
N ALA A 59 16.31 -4.65 -17.52
CA ALA A 59 16.46 -5.50 -16.35
C ALA A 59 16.46 -4.66 -15.04
N GLU A 60 17.23 -3.56 -15.03
CA GLU A 60 17.25 -2.60 -13.91
C GLU A 60 15.86 -1.99 -13.65
N TRP A 61 15.14 -1.67 -14.72
CA TRP A 61 13.80 -1.12 -14.67
C TRP A 61 12.80 -2.11 -14.05
N ARG A 62 12.87 -3.41 -14.43
CA ARG A 62 11.98 -4.44 -13.86
C ARG A 62 12.19 -4.61 -12.36
N GLU A 63 13.44 -4.56 -11.90
CA GLU A 63 13.74 -4.61 -10.47
C GLU A 63 13.16 -3.40 -9.74
N TRP A 64 13.33 -2.21 -10.31
CA TRP A 64 12.77 -0.98 -9.74
C TRP A 64 11.23 -0.99 -9.72
N TRP A 65 10.58 -1.41 -10.80
CA TRP A 65 9.13 -1.54 -10.90
C TRP A 65 8.55 -2.42 -9.81
N ASN A 66 9.17 -3.58 -9.54
CA ASN A 66 8.73 -4.47 -8.47
C ASN A 66 8.93 -3.86 -7.09
N ARG A 67 10.01 -3.12 -6.86
CA ARG A 67 10.28 -2.45 -5.58
C ARG A 67 9.23 -1.38 -5.25
N LEU A 68 8.66 -0.71 -6.25
CA LEU A 68 7.62 0.30 -6.02
C LEU A 68 6.37 -0.25 -5.32
N THR A 69 6.12 -1.56 -5.42
CA THR A 69 5.01 -2.22 -4.71
C THR A 69 5.18 -2.21 -3.19
N GLU A 70 6.42 -2.13 -2.71
CA GLU A 70 6.79 -2.12 -1.28
C GLU A 70 6.82 -0.70 -0.69
N VAL A 71 6.80 0.31 -1.56
CA VAL A 71 6.89 1.72 -1.17
C VAL A 71 5.49 2.25 -0.81
N PRO A 72 5.33 3.08 0.23
CA PRO A 72 4.05 3.73 0.52
C PRO A 72 3.45 4.49 -0.67
N THR A 73 2.11 4.52 -0.75
CA THR A 73 1.32 5.19 -1.79
C THR A 73 1.79 6.62 -2.07
N GLY A 74 1.86 6.98 -3.36
CA GLY A 74 2.22 8.33 -3.82
C GLY A 74 3.68 8.73 -3.63
N ARG A 75 4.55 7.83 -3.12
CA ARG A 75 5.99 8.10 -3.00
C ARG A 75 6.72 7.78 -4.29
N VAL A 76 7.60 8.69 -4.69
CA VAL A 76 8.56 8.45 -5.77
C VAL A 76 9.88 8.02 -5.15
N VAL A 77 10.42 6.88 -5.60
CA VAL A 77 11.70 6.35 -5.13
C VAL A 77 12.66 6.28 -6.29
N ARG A 78 13.83 6.90 -6.12
CA ARG A 78 14.93 6.84 -7.09
C ARG A 78 15.39 5.38 -7.24
N PRO A 79 15.60 4.88 -8.47
CA PRO A 79 16.14 3.54 -8.68
C PRO A 79 17.56 3.43 -8.10
N ALA A 80 17.94 2.22 -7.67
CA ALA A 80 19.25 1.97 -7.05
C ALA A 80 20.40 1.87 -8.07
N PRO A 81 20.21 1.25 -9.25
CA PRO A 81 21.26 1.23 -10.28
C PRO A 81 21.54 2.64 -10.82
N GLU A 82 22.79 3.10 -10.74
CA GLU A 82 23.16 4.47 -11.09
C GLU A 82 22.87 4.87 -12.53
N ARG A 83 22.88 3.90 -13.46
CA ARG A 83 22.54 4.15 -14.87
C ARG A 83 21.08 4.55 -15.00
N LEU A 84 20.17 3.70 -14.52
CA LEU A 84 18.75 4.02 -14.49
C LEU A 84 18.44 5.25 -13.63
N ALA A 85 19.20 5.47 -12.56
CA ALA A 85 19.02 6.63 -11.69
C ALA A 85 19.40 7.95 -12.36
N THR A 86 20.45 7.96 -13.19
CA THR A 86 20.79 9.12 -14.02
C THR A 86 19.67 9.47 -15.01
N VAL A 87 19.07 8.47 -15.63
CA VAL A 87 17.91 8.64 -16.51
C VAL A 87 16.73 9.19 -15.72
N PHE A 88 16.41 8.56 -14.59
CA PHE A 88 15.34 9.00 -13.69
C PHE A 88 15.49 10.46 -13.28
N ASP A 89 16.70 10.86 -12.83
CA ASP A 89 16.98 12.23 -12.38
C ASP A 89 16.77 13.25 -13.52
N THR A 90 16.92 12.82 -14.78
CA THR A 90 16.71 13.67 -15.96
C THR A 90 15.22 13.84 -16.31
N VAL A 91 14.39 12.81 -16.08
CA VAL A 91 12.99 12.79 -16.57
C VAL A 91 11.93 12.93 -15.47
N VAL A 92 12.30 12.83 -14.18
CA VAL A 92 11.32 12.76 -13.08
C VAL A 92 10.41 13.98 -13.00
N ASP A 93 10.95 15.19 -13.19
CA ASP A 93 10.16 16.42 -13.12
C ASP A 93 9.24 16.57 -14.34
N GLU A 94 9.72 16.20 -15.53
CA GLU A 94 8.91 16.14 -16.76
C GLU A 94 7.77 15.12 -16.61
N ALA A 95 8.08 13.93 -16.11
CA ALA A 95 7.10 12.87 -15.89
C ALA A 95 6.02 13.27 -14.87
N ARG A 96 6.39 14.02 -13.82
CA ARG A 96 5.44 14.56 -12.84
C ARG A 96 4.54 15.63 -13.43
N ALA A 97 5.10 16.58 -14.18
CA ALA A 97 4.31 17.59 -14.87
C ALA A 97 3.34 16.94 -15.87
N TRP A 98 3.83 15.95 -16.62
CA TRP A 98 3.01 15.17 -17.54
C TRP A 98 1.90 14.38 -16.83
N GLU A 99 2.19 13.76 -15.68
CA GLU A 99 1.17 13.11 -14.85
C GLU A 99 0.13 14.13 -14.35
N GLU A 100 0.55 15.31 -13.90
CA GLU A 100 -0.34 16.36 -13.42
C GLU A 100 -1.36 16.80 -14.47
N GLU A 101 -0.93 16.88 -15.73
CA GLU A 101 -1.78 17.22 -16.88
C GLU A 101 -2.70 16.06 -17.30
N THR A 102 -2.18 14.83 -17.24
CA THR A 102 -2.83 13.66 -17.81
C THR A 102 -3.74 12.95 -16.81
N VAL A 103 -3.23 12.70 -15.61
CA VAL A 103 -4.01 12.25 -14.47
C VAL A 103 -4.56 13.51 -13.83
N ARG A 104 -5.66 14.00 -14.42
CA ARG A 104 -6.38 15.14 -13.86
C ARG A 104 -6.56 14.90 -12.36
N PRO A 105 -6.24 15.90 -11.53
CA PRO A 105 -6.54 15.82 -10.12
C PRO A 105 -8.06 15.93 -10.00
N ASN A 106 -8.77 14.83 -10.16
CA ASN A 106 -10.00 14.72 -9.43
C ASN A 106 -9.60 14.33 -8.01
N PHE A 107 -9.15 15.32 -7.25
CA PHE A 107 -9.18 15.23 -5.80
C PHE A 107 -10.65 15.15 -5.41
N PHE A 108 -11.22 13.94 -5.42
CA PHE A 108 -12.57 13.68 -4.94
C PHE A 108 -12.55 13.76 -3.40
N PHE A 109 -12.46 14.98 -2.85
CA PHE A 109 -12.74 15.21 -1.43
C PHE A 109 -14.25 15.06 -1.13
N SER A 110 -15.08 14.92 -2.18
CA SER A 110 -16.53 14.83 -2.08
C SER A 110 -17.16 13.87 -3.09
N GLU A 111 -18.32 13.33 -2.73
CA GLU A 111 -19.20 12.50 -3.56
C GLU A 111 -19.58 13.17 -4.90
N ALA A 112 -19.59 14.51 -4.94
CA ALA A 112 -20.01 15.30 -6.09
C ALA A 112 -19.07 15.21 -7.29
N ASP A 113 -17.82 14.82 -7.05
CA ASP A 113 -16.84 14.75 -8.11
C ASP A 113 -16.97 13.38 -8.84
N LEU A 114 -17.47 12.31 -8.19
CA LEU A 114 -17.47 10.93 -8.73
C LEU A 114 -18.09 10.80 -10.15
N PRO A 115 -17.59 9.87 -10.99
CA PRO A 115 -18.18 9.60 -12.30
C PRO A 115 -19.69 9.34 -12.19
N ALA A 116 -20.46 9.83 -13.16
CA ALA A 116 -21.91 9.63 -13.17
C ALA A 116 -22.26 8.12 -13.12
N GLY A 117 -23.08 7.72 -12.15
CA GLY A 117 -23.45 6.32 -11.94
C GLY A 117 -22.65 5.60 -10.85
N TYR A 118 -21.64 6.25 -10.25
CA TYR A 118 -21.08 5.78 -8.98
C TYR A 118 -22.15 5.92 -7.88
N VAL A 119 -22.67 4.78 -7.40
CA VAL A 119 -23.50 4.72 -6.19
C VAL A 119 -22.64 4.06 -5.13
N LEU A 120 -22.24 4.82 -4.11
CA LEU A 120 -21.50 4.30 -2.97
C LEU A 120 -22.46 3.64 -1.99
N GLU A 121 -23.02 2.50 -2.39
CA GLU A 121 -23.42 1.56 -1.33
C GLU A 121 -22.13 1.17 -0.58
N PRO A 122 -22.11 1.17 0.76
CA PRO A 122 -20.95 0.72 1.50
C PRO A 122 -20.54 -0.65 0.96
N VAL A 123 -19.30 -0.73 0.47
CA VAL A 123 -18.80 -1.98 -0.07
C VAL A 123 -18.55 -2.92 1.10
N GLY A 124 -19.39 -3.96 1.20
CA GLY A 124 -19.35 -4.92 2.29
C GLY A 124 -19.97 -4.40 3.60
N ASP A 125 -19.49 -4.87 4.74
CA ASP A 125 -20.03 -4.54 6.07
C ASP A 125 -19.58 -3.13 6.54
N PRO A 126 -20.50 -2.16 6.72
CA PRO A 126 -20.15 -0.80 7.13
C PRO A 126 -19.59 -0.72 8.55
N ASP A 127 -19.84 -1.72 9.40
CA ASP A 127 -19.37 -1.73 10.79
C ASP A 127 -17.91 -2.24 10.92
N ILE A 128 -17.34 -2.76 9.83
CA ILE A 128 -15.97 -3.27 9.78
C ILE A 128 -15.09 -2.31 8.98
N PRO A 129 -14.33 -1.40 9.64
CA PRO A 129 -13.51 -0.44 8.93
C PRO A 129 -12.35 -1.13 8.22
N VAL A 130 -12.27 -0.96 6.90
CA VAL A 130 -11.17 -1.44 6.08
C VAL A 130 -10.71 -0.29 5.20
N VAL A 131 -9.44 0.09 5.32
CA VAL A 131 -8.83 1.07 4.41
C VAL A 131 -8.25 0.35 3.18
N TYR A 132 -8.54 0.88 2.00
CA TYR A 132 -8.09 0.36 0.72
C TYR A 132 -7.53 1.49 -0.15
N ASP A 133 -6.27 1.38 -0.57
CA ASP A 133 -5.59 2.37 -1.39
C ASP A 133 -5.68 2.01 -2.89
N VAL A 134 -6.09 2.97 -3.71
CA VAL A 134 -6.14 2.87 -5.17
C VAL A 134 -5.22 3.92 -5.76
N GLU A 135 -4.25 3.48 -6.56
CA GLU A 135 -3.35 4.36 -7.30
C GLU A 135 -3.69 4.37 -8.79
N LEU A 136 -3.80 5.56 -9.35
CA LEU A 136 -4.13 5.78 -10.75
C LEU A 136 -2.87 5.92 -11.60
N VAL A 137 -2.81 5.22 -12.72
CA VAL A 137 -1.78 5.40 -13.76
C VAL A 137 -2.42 5.69 -15.13
N PRO A 138 -1.83 6.60 -15.93
CA PRO A 138 -2.37 6.99 -17.23
C PRO A 138 -1.86 6.05 -18.32
N VAL A 139 -2.37 4.82 -18.36
CA VAL A 139 -2.06 3.82 -19.39
C VAL A 139 -3.24 3.60 -20.34
N ASP A 140 -2.95 3.13 -21.55
CA ASP A 140 -3.97 2.83 -22.54
C ASP A 140 -4.86 1.65 -22.11
N GLY A 141 -6.15 1.76 -22.40
CA GLY A 141 -7.13 0.72 -22.10
C GLY A 141 -7.49 0.55 -20.61
N ALA A 142 -8.43 -0.36 -20.38
CA ALA A 142 -8.79 -0.78 -19.02
C ALA A 142 -7.74 -1.79 -18.54
N TRP A 143 -7.10 -1.48 -17.42
CA TRP A 143 -6.05 -2.29 -16.82
C TRP A 143 -6.03 -2.12 -15.30
N HIS A 144 -5.56 -3.15 -14.58
CA HIS A 144 -5.31 -3.10 -13.14
C HIS A 144 -4.23 -4.11 -12.74
N ARG A 145 -3.63 -3.89 -11.58
CA ARG A 145 -2.69 -4.81 -10.92
C ARG A 145 -2.81 -4.72 -9.41
N ASP A 146 -2.89 -5.87 -8.76
CA ASP A 146 -2.83 -5.95 -7.30
C ASP A 146 -1.40 -5.63 -6.83
N LEU A 147 -1.28 -4.64 -5.93
CA LEU A 147 -0.02 -4.28 -5.29
C LEU A 147 0.12 -4.89 -3.89
N GLY A 148 -0.99 -5.36 -3.34
CA GLY A 148 -1.04 -5.99 -2.02
C GLY A 148 -2.50 -6.22 -1.58
N PRO A 149 -2.70 -6.69 -0.34
CA PRO A 149 -4.04 -6.98 0.17
C PRO A 149 -4.93 -5.73 0.29
N HIS A 150 -4.34 -4.55 0.47
CA HIS A 150 -5.04 -3.27 0.67
C HIS A 150 -4.74 -2.25 -0.43
N ARG A 151 -4.10 -2.66 -1.53
CA ARG A 151 -3.57 -1.70 -2.52
C ARG A 151 -3.73 -2.20 -3.95
N LEU A 152 -4.27 -1.34 -4.80
CA LEU A 152 -4.54 -1.63 -6.19
C LEU A 152 -3.99 -0.51 -7.08
N LEU A 153 -3.27 -0.89 -8.13
CA LEU A 153 -2.91 0.01 -9.22
C LEU A 153 -3.94 -0.15 -10.33
N VAL A 154 -4.52 0.93 -10.83
CA VAL A 154 -5.52 0.90 -11.91
C VAL A 154 -5.21 1.93 -12.98
N SER A 155 -5.61 1.64 -14.21
CA SER A 155 -5.64 2.67 -15.24
C SER A 155 -6.75 3.69 -14.95
N VAL A 156 -6.53 4.94 -15.37
CA VAL A 156 -7.56 6.00 -15.29
C VAL A 156 -8.87 5.53 -15.94
N ARG A 157 -8.79 4.80 -17.06
CA ARG A 157 -9.97 4.29 -17.77
C ARG A 157 -10.74 3.22 -16.98
N THR A 158 -10.05 2.34 -16.25
CA THR A 158 -10.72 1.38 -15.34
C THR A 158 -11.43 2.13 -14.23
N TRP A 159 -10.78 3.14 -13.65
CA TRP A 159 -11.34 3.98 -12.59
C TRP A 159 -12.62 4.72 -13.03
N GLU A 160 -12.65 5.21 -14.26
CA GLU A 160 -13.80 5.91 -14.84
C GLU A 160 -15.00 4.98 -15.15
N ASP A 161 -14.82 3.66 -15.09
CA ASP A 161 -15.90 2.66 -15.24
C ASP A 161 -16.38 2.17 -13.85
N PRO A 162 -17.53 2.64 -13.35
CA PRO A 162 -18.02 2.28 -12.02
C PRO A 162 -18.29 0.77 -11.88
N ALA A 163 -18.76 0.11 -12.94
CA ALA A 163 -19.06 -1.31 -12.90
C ALA A 163 -17.77 -2.14 -12.84
N ALA A 164 -16.73 -1.71 -13.56
CA ALA A 164 -15.42 -2.34 -13.48
C ALA A 164 -14.81 -2.16 -12.08
N MET A 165 -14.88 -0.95 -11.51
CA MET A 165 -14.36 -0.69 -10.16
C MET A 165 -15.12 -1.45 -9.08
N ASP A 166 -16.44 -1.55 -9.14
CA ASP A 166 -17.24 -2.35 -8.20
C ASP A 166 -16.82 -3.83 -8.26
N ALA A 167 -16.74 -4.39 -9.47
CA ALA A 167 -16.31 -5.77 -9.68
C ALA A 167 -14.88 -6.04 -9.16
N LEU A 168 -14.01 -5.03 -9.16
CA LEU A 168 -12.66 -5.13 -8.60
C LEU A 168 -12.65 -4.99 -7.08
N LEU A 169 -13.28 -3.97 -6.52
CA LEU A 169 -13.15 -3.62 -5.10
C LEU A 169 -14.00 -4.51 -4.21
N ARG A 170 -15.24 -4.83 -4.61
CA ARG A 170 -16.19 -5.62 -3.80
C ARG A 170 -15.62 -6.93 -3.26
N PRO A 171 -15.13 -7.87 -4.10
CA PRO A 171 -14.59 -9.13 -3.59
C PRO A 171 -13.32 -8.96 -2.75
N ARG A 172 -12.59 -7.84 -2.91
CA ARG A 172 -11.37 -7.55 -2.15
C ARG A 172 -11.70 -7.02 -0.77
N ILE A 173 -12.61 -6.06 -0.68
CA ILE A 173 -13.08 -5.48 0.59
C ILE A 173 -13.81 -6.55 1.42
N GLU A 174 -14.71 -7.33 0.82
CA GLU A 174 -15.40 -8.43 1.50
C GLU A 174 -14.39 -9.46 2.07
N ARG A 175 -13.32 -9.77 1.32
CA ARG A 175 -12.25 -10.65 1.80
C ARG A 175 -11.50 -10.05 2.98
N LEU A 176 -11.19 -8.76 2.95
CA LEU A 176 -10.53 -8.08 4.06
C LEU A 176 -11.44 -8.04 5.30
N GLN A 177 -12.70 -7.70 5.12
CA GLN A 177 -13.70 -7.70 6.19
C GLN A 177 -13.92 -9.10 6.75
N SER A 178 -13.91 -10.16 5.93
CA SER A 178 -14.00 -11.53 6.44
C SER A 178 -12.81 -11.93 7.32
N ARG A 179 -11.64 -11.31 7.11
CA ARG A 179 -10.44 -11.52 7.94
C ARG A 179 -10.47 -10.69 9.21
N VAL A 180 -11.01 -9.48 9.16
CA VAL A 180 -11.20 -8.61 10.34
C VAL A 180 -12.35 -9.13 11.21
N GLY A 181 -13.44 -9.55 10.57
CA GLY A 181 -14.63 -10.17 11.15
C GLY A 181 -14.50 -11.66 11.41
N ALA A 182 -13.31 -12.26 11.21
CA ALA A 182 -12.98 -13.59 11.71
C ALA A 182 -12.86 -13.56 13.25
N ALA A 183 -14.00 -13.29 13.91
CA ALA A 183 -14.30 -13.18 15.33
C ALA A 183 -13.36 -12.26 16.18
N PRO A 184 -13.91 -11.45 17.10
CA PRO A 184 -13.13 -11.06 18.27
C PRO A 184 -12.65 -12.35 18.94
N ARG A 185 -11.32 -12.50 19.09
CA ARG A 185 -10.76 -13.63 19.83
C ARG A 185 -11.34 -13.56 21.25
N THR A 186 -12.24 -14.48 21.57
CA THR A 186 -13.06 -14.44 22.79
C THR A 186 -12.26 -14.83 24.04
N ALA A 187 -11.03 -15.33 23.85
CA ALA A 187 -10.10 -15.69 24.90
C ALA A 187 -8.78 -14.93 24.68
N ALA A 188 -8.24 -14.37 25.77
CA ALA A 188 -6.90 -13.80 25.78
C ALA A 188 -5.89 -14.89 25.41
N GLN A 189 -5.05 -14.60 24.42
CA GLN A 189 -3.96 -15.45 24.04
C GLN A 189 -2.74 -15.08 24.88
N VAL A 190 -2.15 -16.11 25.48
CA VAL A 190 -0.97 -15.98 26.31
C VAL A 190 0.19 -16.62 25.57
N TRP A 191 1.24 -15.85 25.33
CA TRP A 191 2.51 -16.35 24.79
C TRP A 191 3.58 -16.31 25.87
N HIS A 192 4.40 -17.35 25.92
CA HIS A 192 5.62 -17.35 26.73
C HIS A 192 6.80 -17.23 25.78
N LEU A 193 7.42 -16.05 25.74
CA LEU A 193 8.53 -15.75 24.84
C LEU A 193 9.84 -15.70 25.62
N THR A 194 10.90 -16.23 25.01
CA THR A 194 12.27 -16.07 25.51
C THR A 194 13.11 -15.38 24.44
N VAL A 195 13.70 -14.25 24.78
CA VAL A 195 14.52 -13.41 23.92
C VAL A 195 15.82 -13.11 24.66
N ASP A 196 16.95 -13.54 24.09
CA ASP A 196 18.29 -13.26 24.61
C ASP A 196 18.46 -13.62 26.11
N GLY A 197 17.83 -14.72 26.54
CA GLY A 197 17.85 -15.21 27.92
C GLY A 197 16.81 -14.56 28.85
N GLN A 198 16.08 -13.56 28.38
CA GLN A 198 14.98 -12.92 29.11
C GLN A 198 13.64 -13.57 28.77
N ALA A 199 12.84 -13.86 29.79
CA ALA A 199 11.57 -14.55 29.68
C ALA A 199 10.41 -13.58 29.95
N PHE A 200 9.43 -13.59 29.04
CA PHE A 200 8.25 -12.73 29.10
C PHE A 200 6.99 -13.55 28.89
N THR A 201 5.95 -13.19 29.64
CA THR A 201 4.56 -13.56 29.34
C THR A 201 3.91 -12.40 28.60
N VAL A 202 3.41 -12.65 27.40
CA VAL A 202 2.70 -11.66 26.58
C VAL A 202 1.24 -12.04 26.52
N ASN A 203 0.37 -11.10 26.85
CA ASN A 203 -1.07 -11.26 26.77
C ASN A 203 -1.62 -10.28 25.74
N ASP A 204 -2.45 -10.73 24.81
CA ASP A 204 -3.27 -9.78 24.06
C ASP A 204 -4.46 -9.30 24.91
N ARG A 205 -4.99 -8.13 24.57
CA ARG A 205 -6.23 -7.63 25.16
C ARG A 205 -7.41 -7.98 24.24
N PRO A 206 -8.32 -8.90 24.63
CA PRO A 206 -9.43 -9.33 23.79
C PRO A 206 -10.37 -8.19 23.36
N HIS A 207 -10.49 -7.15 24.19
CA HIS A 207 -11.33 -5.99 23.95
C HIS A 207 -10.60 -4.81 23.28
N ASP A 208 -9.27 -4.90 23.16
CA ASP A 208 -8.43 -3.88 22.51
C ASP A 208 -7.46 -4.56 21.51
N PRO A 209 -7.95 -4.98 20.32
CA PRO A 209 -7.09 -5.61 19.31
C PRO A 209 -5.87 -4.76 18.97
N GLY A 210 -4.70 -5.41 18.87
CA GLY A 210 -3.43 -4.72 18.62
C GLY A 210 -2.77 -4.14 19.88
N VAL A 211 -3.35 -4.36 21.07
CA VAL A 211 -2.74 -4.04 22.37
C VAL A 211 -2.25 -5.30 23.06
N TYR A 212 -1.02 -5.26 23.56
CA TYR A 212 -0.35 -6.38 24.22
C TYR A 212 0.28 -5.93 25.53
N ASP A 213 0.06 -6.72 26.58
CA ASP A 213 0.71 -6.56 27.89
C ASP A 213 1.84 -7.58 28.03
N PHE A 214 3.04 -7.09 28.27
CA PHE A 214 4.24 -7.88 28.50
C PHE A 214 4.55 -7.88 29.99
N SER A 215 4.81 -9.06 30.56
CA SER A 215 5.27 -9.24 31.93
C SER A 215 6.62 -9.95 31.92
N TRP A 216 7.65 -9.30 32.43
CA TRP A 216 9.00 -9.83 32.53
C TRP A 216 9.08 -10.82 33.70
N THR A 217 9.14 -12.11 33.40
CA THR A 217 9.00 -13.16 34.42
C THR A 217 10.29 -13.48 35.16
N ASN A 218 11.45 -13.25 34.54
CA ASN A 218 12.77 -13.41 35.15
C ASN A 218 13.53 -12.09 35.30
N GLY A 219 12.80 -10.96 35.23
CA GLY A 219 13.37 -9.63 35.37
C GLY A 219 13.77 -9.30 36.81
N PRO A 220 14.43 -8.15 37.02
CA PRO A 220 14.93 -7.73 38.32
C PRO A 220 13.82 -7.38 39.33
N ILE A 221 12.63 -7.04 38.84
CA ILE A 221 11.46 -6.66 39.64
C ILE A 221 10.28 -7.57 39.26
N GLU A 222 9.70 -8.24 40.24
CA GLU A 222 8.53 -9.10 40.04
C GLU A 222 7.33 -8.27 39.54
N GLY A 223 6.70 -8.74 38.47
CA GLY A 223 5.54 -8.06 37.86
C GLY A 223 5.88 -6.84 37.00
N TYR A 224 7.17 -6.56 36.75
CA TYR A 224 7.58 -5.49 35.85
C TYR A 224 7.34 -5.85 34.39
N GLY A 225 7.06 -4.85 33.57
CA GLY A 225 6.56 -5.08 32.22
C GLY A 225 6.18 -3.80 31.51
N PHE A 226 5.63 -3.94 30.31
CA PHE A 226 5.20 -2.81 29.49
C PHE A 226 4.01 -3.19 28.63
N THR A 227 3.30 -2.19 28.12
CA THR A 227 2.18 -2.36 27.20
C THR A 227 2.52 -1.68 25.88
N ILE A 228 2.24 -2.33 24.77
CA ILE A 228 2.29 -1.70 23.43
C ILE A 228 0.89 -1.70 22.83
N GLY A 229 0.62 -0.71 21.98
CA GLY A 229 -0.62 -0.63 21.21
C GLY A 229 -0.33 -0.15 19.80
N THR A 230 -0.91 -0.82 18.80
CA THR A 230 -0.80 -0.37 17.41
C THR A 230 -1.97 0.55 17.06
N SER A 231 -1.68 1.70 16.44
CA SER A 231 -2.71 2.61 15.92
C SER A 231 -3.69 1.92 14.94
N PRO A 232 -3.26 1.02 14.03
CA PRO A 232 -4.19 0.30 13.16
C PRO A 232 -4.98 -0.82 13.87
N ARG A 233 -4.75 -1.07 15.18
CA ARG A 233 -5.40 -2.14 15.96
C ARG A 233 -5.29 -3.53 15.34
N GLN A 234 -4.26 -3.73 14.53
CA GLN A 234 -4.00 -5.01 13.87
C GLN A 234 -3.19 -5.92 14.79
N PRO A 235 -3.41 -7.24 14.72
CA PRO A 235 -2.57 -8.20 15.42
C PRO A 235 -1.10 -8.09 14.99
N LEU A 236 -0.18 -8.17 15.94
CA LEU A 236 1.25 -8.17 15.68
C LEU A 236 1.74 -9.61 15.49
N GLY A 237 2.65 -9.81 14.55
CA GLY A 237 3.37 -11.08 14.41
C GLY A 237 4.36 -11.28 15.56
N GLU A 238 4.69 -12.55 15.85
CA GLU A 238 5.63 -12.91 16.93
C GLU A 238 7.00 -12.24 16.77
N ASP A 239 7.51 -12.10 15.54
CA ASP A 239 8.80 -11.44 15.27
C ASP A 239 8.81 -9.98 15.74
N VAL A 240 7.68 -9.28 15.60
CA VAL A 240 7.53 -7.91 16.10
C VAL A 240 7.51 -7.91 17.63
N LEU A 241 6.75 -8.81 18.26
CA LEU A 241 6.69 -8.93 19.72
C LEU A 241 8.09 -9.22 20.32
N ARG A 242 8.88 -10.07 19.66
CA ARG A 242 10.27 -10.37 20.07
C ARG A 242 11.19 -9.15 19.93
N LYS A 243 11.00 -8.35 18.88
CA LYS A 243 11.74 -7.10 18.69
C LYS A 243 11.45 -6.11 19.81
N GLU A 244 10.17 -5.90 20.15
CA GLU A 244 9.78 -4.99 21.23
C GLU A 244 10.36 -5.41 22.59
N ILE A 245 10.43 -6.72 22.88
CA ILE A 245 11.11 -7.23 24.08
C ILE A 245 12.59 -6.85 24.08
N ARG A 246 13.28 -6.99 22.95
CA ARG A 246 14.70 -6.66 22.85
C ARG A 246 14.95 -5.16 23.07
N ASP A 247 14.19 -4.32 22.37
CA ASP A 247 14.27 -2.86 22.52
C ASP A 247 14.04 -2.43 23.98
N PHE A 248 13.05 -3.04 24.65
CA PHE A 248 12.74 -2.76 26.06
C PHE A 248 13.88 -3.15 27.01
N VAL A 249 14.48 -4.32 26.82
CA VAL A 249 15.61 -4.80 27.66
C VAL A 249 16.87 -3.98 27.41
N GLU A 250 17.16 -3.60 26.16
CA GLU A 250 18.31 -2.74 25.83
C GLU A 250 18.17 -1.33 26.41
N GLY A 251 16.94 -0.81 26.49
CA GLY A 251 16.64 0.48 27.11
C GLY A 251 16.58 0.48 28.63
N TYR A 252 16.69 -0.69 29.28
CA TYR A 252 16.67 -0.81 30.74
C TYR A 252 18.06 -0.54 31.34
N GLU A 253 18.26 0.64 31.93
CA GLU A 253 19.38 0.93 32.82
C GLU A 253 18.99 0.63 34.29
N PRO A 254 19.77 -0.16 35.06
CA PRO A 254 19.44 -0.55 36.44
C PRO A 254 19.40 0.61 37.45
#